data_AF-A0A9X0QK81-F1
#
_entry.id   AF-A0A9X0QK81-F1
#
_cell.length_a   1.000
_cell.length_b   1.000
_cell.length_c   1.000
_cell.angle_alpha   90.00
_cell.angle_beta   90.00
_cell.angle_gamma   90.00
#
_symmetry.space_group_name_H-M   'P 1'
#
loop_
_entity.id
_entity.type
_entity.pdbx_description
1 polymer ?
#
loop_
_entity_poly.entity_id
_entity_poly.type
_entity_poly.pdbx_seq_one_letter_code
_entity_poly.pdbx_strand_id
1 'polypeptide(L)' 'MSDPNHAELINQIHLSECEIEALRAKIANTDESSVNPADFSVMRNEQEEHRQRILKCKSEIDQNKYAG' A
#
# COMPACT_ATOMS: atom_id res chain seq x y z
N MET A 1 21.86 -1.21 17.03
CA MET A 1 21.16 0.00 16.57
C MET A 1 20.42 -0.39 15.30
N SER A 2 19.13 -0.11 15.20
CA SER A 2 18.36 -0.42 13.98
C SER A 2 18.81 0.51 12.85
N ASP A 3 19.01 -0.02 11.65
CA ASP A 3 19.34 0.78 10.46
C ASP A 3 18.19 1.78 10.19
N PRO A 4 18.44 3.10 10.18
CA PRO A 4 17.44 4.12 9.90
C PRO A 4 16.69 3.89 8.58
N ASN A 5 17.34 3.27 7.58
CA ASN A 5 16.72 2.94 6.31
C ASN A 5 15.69 1.80 6.45
N HIS A 6 15.93 0.84 7.33
CA HIS A 6 15.00 -0.26 7.60
C HIS A 6 13.73 0.27 8.28
N ALA A 7 13.87 1.13 9.29
CA ALA A 7 12.73 1.70 10.00
C ALA A 7 11.81 2.50 9.08
N GLU A 8 12.39 3.25 8.14
CA GLU A 8 11.64 4.02 7.14
C GLU A 8 10.87 3.11 6.17
N LEU A 9 11.48 2.03 5.69
CA LEU A 9 10.81 1.07 4.80
C LEU A 9 9.64 0.35 5.50
N ILE A 10 9.79 0.02 6.78
CA ILE A 10 8.70 -0.56 7.59
C ILE A 10 7.56 0.45 7.78
N ASN A 11 7.88 1.72 8.02
CA ASN A 11 6.87 2.78 8.12
C ASN A 11 6.10 2.94 6.80
N GLN A 12 6.79 2.92 5.65
CA GLN A 12 6.13 2.99 4.34
C GLN A 12 5.22 1.79 4.05
N ILE A 13 5.60 0.59 4.49
CA ILE A 13 4.74 -0.59 4.42
C ILE A 13 3.47 -0.35 5.24
N HIS A 14 3.61 0.07 6.51
CA HIS A 14 2.47 0.30 7.39
C HIS A 14 1.51 1.36 6.84
N LEU A 15 2.02 2.50 6.37
CA LEU A 15 1.20 3.54 5.75
C LEU A 15 0.44 3.00 4.53
N SER A 16 1.10 2.21 3.68
CA SER A 16 0.47 1.63 2.50
C SER A 16 -0.62 0.61 2.86
N GLU A 17 -0.45 -0.15 3.95
CA GLU A 17 -1.48 -1.06 4.48
C GLU A 17 -2.71 -0.28 4.97
N CYS A 18 -2.51 0.82 5.71
CA CYS A 18 -3.60 1.70 6.15
C CYS A 18 -4.37 2.31 4.97
N GLU A 19 -3.68 2.79 3.93
CA GLU A 19 -4.33 3.33 2.72
C GLU A 19 -5.15 2.27 1.98
N ILE A 20 -4.65 1.03 1.88
CA ILE A 20 -5.41 -0.08 1.30
C ILE A 20 -6.69 -0.35 2.11
N GLU A 21 -6.61 -0.34 3.44
CA GLU A 21 -7.78 -0.53 4.31
C GLU A 21 -8.80 0.61 4.17
N ALA A 22 -8.32 1.87 4.11
CA ALA A 22 -9.16 3.03 3.87
C ALA A 22 -9.89 2.93 2.52
N LEU A 23 -9.19 2.55 1.45
CA LEU A 23 -9.78 2.33 0.13
C LEU A 23 -10.77 1.16 0.13
N ARG A 24 -10.50 0.07 0.86
CA ARG A 24 -11.45 -1.04 1.01
C ARG A 24 -12.73 -0.59 1.69
N ALA A 25 -12.61 0.16 2.79
CA ALA A 25 -13.75 0.72 3.49
C ALA A 25 -14.54 1.68 2.60
N LYS A 26 -13.85 2.54 1.84
CA LYS A 26 -14.48 3.46 0.89
C LYS A 26 -15.27 2.71 -0.17
N ILE A 27 -14.67 1.71 -0.83
CA ILE A 27 -15.35 0.88 -1.83
C ILE A 27 -16.57 0.17 -1.23
N ALA A 28 -16.43 -0.43 -0.04
CA ALA A 28 -17.50 -1.18 0.60
C ALA A 28 -18.69 -0.30 1.05
N ASN A 29 -18.44 0.96 1.39
CA ASN A 29 -19.47 1.91 1.83
C ASN A 29 -19.96 2.83 0.69
N THR A 30 -19.43 2.67 -0.52
CA THR A 30 -19.88 3.45 -1.67
C THR A 30 -21.18 2.86 -2.20
N ASP A 31 -22.23 3.67 -2.26
CA ASP A 31 -23.48 3.30 -2.91
C ASP A 31 -23.27 3.26 -4.43
N GLU A 32 -23.29 2.07 -5.01
CA GLU A 32 -23.12 1.80 -6.44
C GLU A 32 -24.12 2.57 -7.32
N SER A 33 -25.28 2.97 -6.77
CA SER A 33 -26.26 3.77 -7.50
C SER A 33 -25.90 5.25 -7.63
N SER A 34 -24.91 5.72 -6.85
CA SER A 34 -24.52 7.13 -6.74
C SER A 34 -23.13 7.45 -7.29
N VAL A 35 -22.33 6.44 -7.62
CA VAL A 35 -20.92 6.59 -8.02
C VAL A 35 -20.66 6.03 -9.42
N ASN A 36 -19.79 6.71 -10.17
CA ASN A 36 -19.40 6.28 -11.50
C ASN A 36 -18.57 4.98 -11.41
N PRO A 37 -18.89 3.93 -12.21
CA PRO A 37 -18.07 2.73 -12.31
C PRO A 37 -16.57 2.99 -12.54
N ALA A 38 -16.21 4.09 -13.21
CA ALA A 38 -14.83 4.52 -13.39
C ALA A 38 -14.11 4.80 -12.07
N ASP A 39 -14.81 5.34 -11.06
CA ASP A 39 -14.22 5.68 -9.77
C ASP A 39 -13.85 4.41 -8.98
N PHE A 40 -14.62 3.33 -9.13
CA PHE A 40 -14.24 2.03 -8.58
C PHE A 40 -12.96 1.49 -9.23
N SER A 41 -12.81 1.65 -10.55
CA SER A 41 -11.58 1.27 -11.24
C SER A 41 -10.38 2.07 -10.74
N VAL A 42 -10.55 3.38 -10.50
CA VAL A 42 -9.50 4.24 -9.93
C VAL A 42 -9.11 3.76 -8.53
N MET A 43 -10.07 3.55 -7.64
CA MET A 43 -9.79 3.05 -6.28
C MET A 43 -9.11 1.67 -6.29
N ARG A 44 -9.46 0.80 -7.24
CA ARG A 44 -8.80 -0.50 -7.42
C ARG A 44 -7.35 -0.37 -7.92
N ASN A 45 -7.09 0.57 -8.83
CA ASN A 45 -5.74 0.87 -9.29
C ASN A 45 -4.89 1.44 -8.16
N GLU A 46 -5.42 2.37 -7.37
CA GLU A 46 -4.74 2.92 -6.18
C GLU A 46 -4.38 1.80 -5.17
N GLN A 47 -5.30 0.87 -4.91
CA GLN A 47 -5.01 -0.31 -4.08
C GLN A 47 -3.82 -1.12 -4.62
N GLU A 48 -3.73 -1.27 -5.93
CA GLU A 48 -2.63 -2.02 -6.56
C GLU A 48 -1.30 -1.27 -6.46
N GLU A 49 -1.31 0.05 -6.64
CA GLU A 49 -0.11 0.88 -6.46
C GLU A 49 0.47 0.75 -5.04
N HIS A 50 -0.39 0.76 -4.01
CA HIS A 50 0.05 0.53 -2.63
C HIS A 50 0.59 -0.89 -2.42
N ARG A 51 0.02 -1.93 -3.05
CA ARG A 51 0.57 -3.30 -2.99
C ARG A 51 1.94 -3.38 -3.63
N GLN A 52 2.13 -2.77 -4.79
CA GLN A 52 3.42 -2.72 -5.47
C GLN A 52 4.47 -1.98 -4.62
N ARG A 53 4.08 -0.90 -3.94
CA ARG A 53 4.96 -0.20 -2.99
C ARG A 53 5.39 -1.10 -1.83
N ILE A 54 4.45 -1.84 -1.22
CA ILE A 54 4.77 -2.80 -0.15
C ILE A 54 5.75 -3.87 -0.65
N LEU A 55 5.51 -4.44 -1.83
CA LEU A 55 6.40 -5.44 -2.43
C LEU A 55 7.81 -4.89 -2.65
N LYS A 56 7.91 -3.66 -3.15
CA LYS A 56 9.19 -2.97 -3.33
C LYS A 56 9.93 -2.77 -2.01
N CYS A 57 9.27 -2.22 -0.98
CA CYS A 57 9.87 -2.03 0.34
C CYS A 57 10.33 -3.35 0.97
N LYS A 58 9.53 -4.42 0.85
CA LYS A 58 9.92 -5.77 1.33
C LYS A 58 11.15 -6.29 0.61
N SER A 59 11.19 -6.15 -0.72
CA SER A 59 12.36 -6.54 -1.52
C SER A 59 13.61 -5.77 -1.12
N GLU A 60 13.52 -4.47 -0.85
CA GLU A 60 14.65 -3.65 -0.40
C GLU A 60 15.15 -4.06 0.99
N ILE A 61 14.23 -4.35 1.92
CA ILE A 61 14.58 -4.88 3.24
C ILE A 61 15.33 -6.21 3.11
N ASP A 62 14.84 -7.12 2.27
CA ASP A 62 15.47 -8.42 2.09
C ASP A 62 16.84 -8.30 1.42
N GLN A 63 17.00 -7.45 0.40
CA GLN A 63 18.31 -7.17 -0.21
C GLN A 63 19.31 -6.61 0.81
N ASN A 64 18.88 -5.69 1.67
CA ASN A 64 19.74 -5.13 2.73
C ASN A 64 20.16 -6.18 3.79
N LYS A 65 19.37 -7.25 3.99
CA LYS A 65 19.72 -8.34 4.92
C LYS A 65 20.81 -9.29 4.40
N TYR A 66 20.88 -9.49 3.08
CA TYR A 66 21.83 -10.43 2.46
C TYR A 66 23.01 -9.75 1.77
N ALA A 67 23.10 -8.42 1.80
CA ALA A 67 24.20 -7.64 1.23
C ALA A 67 25.44 -7.53 2.15
N GLY A 68 25.48 -8.23 3.28
CA GLY A 68 26.59 -8.28 4.24
C GLY A 68 26.95 -9.71 4.61
#